data_AF-A0A925W8Y8-F1
#
_entry.id   AF-A0A925W8Y8-F1
#
_cell.length_a   1.000
_cell.length_b   1.000
_cell.length_c   1.000
_cell.angle_alpha   90.00
_cell.angle_beta   90.00
_cell.angle_gamma   90.00
#
_symmetry.space_group_name_H-M   'P 1'
#
loop_
_entity.id
_entity.type
_entity.pdbx_description
1 polymer ?
#
loop_
_entity_poly.entity_id
_entity_poly.type
_entity_poly.pdbx_seq_one_letter_code
_entity_poly.pdbx_strand_id
1 'polypeptide(L)'
;MARTPQNREMEQAATTVADLLADAVQATISHGTPSAAREAVEELESVDARTAPEHRGGPAQLLGMLTLVRWLGLVREETPDRAERVEESLNRVAELLGPRYRSRARYVAGPLQSVETADDVEQGQAALQGEFLPALVWLVAGAVAEFGAGDVDWLRKLENGTTVADMFG
;
A
#
# COMPACT_ATOMS: atom_id res chain seq x y z
N MET A 1 -12.89 -4.28 -28.06
CA MET A 1 -11.53 -3.90 -28.48
C MET A 1 -10.56 -4.90 -27.86
N ALA A 2 -9.71 -5.56 -28.66
CA ALA A 2 -8.76 -6.55 -28.14
C ALA A 2 -7.61 -5.83 -27.41
N ARG A 3 -7.31 -6.22 -26.17
CA ARG A 3 -6.17 -5.70 -25.40
C ARG A 3 -4.86 -6.08 -26.10
N THR A 4 -4.00 -5.10 -26.37
CA THR A 4 -2.66 -5.26 -26.97
C THR A 4 -1.79 -6.14 -26.07
N PRO A 5 -0.81 -6.92 -26.59
CA PRO A 5 0.06 -7.79 -25.77
C PRO A 5 0.74 -7.07 -24.60
N GLN A 6 1.17 -5.83 -24.84
CA GLN A 6 1.78 -4.95 -23.84
C GLN A 6 0.86 -4.64 -22.65
N ASN A 7 -0.46 -4.48 -22.88
CA ASN A 7 -1.41 -4.27 -21.78
C ASN A 7 -1.55 -5.52 -20.91
N ARG A 8 -1.44 -6.72 -21.48
CA ARG A 8 -1.53 -7.97 -20.71
C ARG A 8 -0.30 -8.17 -19.84
N GLU A 9 0.88 -7.83 -20.35
CA GLU A 9 2.14 -7.91 -19.58
C GLU A 9 2.13 -6.93 -18.41
N MET A 10 1.64 -5.70 -18.62
CA MET A 10 1.47 -4.72 -17.55
C MET A 10 0.43 -5.16 -16.51
N GLU A 11 -0.71 -5.73 -16.96
CA GLU A 11 -1.72 -6.28 -16.05
C GLU A 11 -1.14 -7.43 -15.20
N GLN A 12 -0.36 -8.34 -15.80
CA GLN A 12 0.30 -9.43 -15.07
C GLN A 12 1.35 -8.93 -14.07
N ALA A 13 2.14 -7.92 -14.45
CA ALA A 13 3.10 -7.30 -13.54
C ALA A 13 2.39 -6.63 -12.35
N ALA A 14 1.31 -5.90 -12.61
CA ALA A 14 0.50 -5.27 -11.56
C ALA A 14 -0.11 -6.32 -10.61
N THR A 15 -0.64 -7.43 -11.13
CA THR A 15 -1.13 -8.54 -10.30
C THR A 15 -0.02 -9.15 -9.44
N THR A 16 1.16 -9.39 -10.01
CA THR A 16 2.29 -9.97 -9.28
C THR A 16 2.76 -9.06 -8.14
N VAL A 17 2.86 -7.75 -8.39
CA VAL A 17 3.20 -6.76 -7.36
C VAL A 17 2.12 -6.68 -6.29
N ALA A 18 0.84 -6.70 -6.67
CA ALA A 18 -0.27 -6.69 -5.72
C ALA A 18 -0.28 -7.94 -4.83
N ASP A 19 -0.03 -9.12 -5.39
CA ASP A 19 0.04 -10.37 -4.62
C ASP A 19 1.22 -10.35 -3.63
N LEU A 20 2.41 -9.93 -4.07
CA LEU A 20 3.58 -9.76 -3.19
C LEU A 20 3.29 -8.82 -2.02
N LEU A 21 2.64 -7.69 -2.29
CA LEU A 21 2.27 -6.72 -1.25
C LEU A 21 1.17 -7.24 -0.33
N ALA A 22 0.19 -7.98 -0.85
CA ALA A 22 -0.86 -8.59 -0.04
C ALA A 22 -0.26 -9.63 0.93
N ASP A 23 0.66 -10.46 0.45
CA ASP A 23 1.39 -11.41 1.30
C ASP A 23 2.20 -10.69 2.39
N ALA A 24 2.85 -9.57 2.05
CA ALA A 24 3.58 -8.76 3.02
C ALA A 24 2.67 -8.12 4.09
N VAL A 25 1.49 -7.62 3.68
CA VAL A 25 0.45 -7.11 4.60
C VAL A 25 -0.02 -8.23 5.54
N GLN A 26 -0.39 -9.38 4.99
CA GLN A 26 -0.86 -10.53 5.77
C GLN A 26 0.20 -11.02 6.76
N ALA A 27 1.45 -11.13 6.32
CA ALA A 27 2.57 -11.54 7.17
C ALA A 27 2.85 -10.50 8.27
N THR A 28 2.74 -9.21 7.97
CA THR A 28 2.87 -8.13 8.97
C THR A 28 1.82 -8.25 10.06
N ILE A 29 0.55 -8.50 9.69
CA ILE A 29 -0.56 -8.71 10.64
C ILE A 29 -0.34 -10.00 11.45
N SER A 30 0.03 -11.08 10.79
CA SER A 30 0.07 -12.43 11.40
C SER A 30 1.27 -12.62 12.33
N HIS A 31 2.41 -12.01 12.00
CA HIS A 31 3.66 -12.19 12.74
C HIS A 31 4.00 -11.02 13.67
N GLY A 32 3.37 -9.85 13.47
CA GLY A 32 3.68 -8.66 14.27
C GLY A 32 5.13 -8.19 14.09
N THR A 33 5.69 -8.40 12.89
CA THR A 33 7.08 -8.01 12.57
C THR A 33 7.14 -7.09 11.36
N PRO A 34 8.01 -6.08 11.37
CA PRO A 34 8.17 -5.17 10.24
C PRO A 34 8.96 -5.77 9.07
N SER A 35 9.57 -6.95 9.23
CA SER A 35 10.49 -7.55 8.26
C SER A 35 9.80 -7.94 6.95
N ALA A 36 8.59 -8.51 7.01
CA ALA A 36 7.86 -8.91 5.81
C ALA A 36 7.64 -7.75 4.82
N ALA A 37 7.31 -6.56 5.33
CA ALA A 37 7.19 -5.36 4.51
C ALA A 37 8.53 -4.94 3.87
N ARG A 38 9.64 -5.11 4.58
CA ARG A 38 10.97 -4.77 4.07
C ARG A 38 11.44 -5.78 3.03
N GLU A 39 11.26 -7.07 3.29
CA GLU A 39 11.58 -8.16 2.37
C GLU A 39 10.83 -8.01 1.04
N ALA A 40 9.53 -7.69 1.08
CA ALA A 40 8.76 -7.42 -0.13
C ALA A 40 9.28 -6.20 -0.91
N VAL A 41 9.69 -5.13 -0.22
CA VAL A 41 10.26 -3.95 -0.87
C VAL A 41 11.65 -4.24 -1.45
N GLU A 42 12.49 -5.00 -0.74
CA GLU A 42 13.78 -5.48 -1.25
C GLU A 42 13.61 -6.35 -2.51
N GLU A 43 12.53 -7.14 -2.59
CA GLU A 43 12.19 -7.89 -3.80
C GLU A 43 11.80 -6.96 -4.97
N LEU A 44 10.99 -5.93 -4.73
CA LEU A 44 10.68 -4.91 -5.75
C LEU A 44 11.95 -4.19 -6.24
N GLU A 45 12.83 -3.79 -5.31
CA GLU A 45 14.12 -3.19 -5.64
C GLU A 45 15.00 -4.14 -6.46
N SER A 46 14.99 -5.44 -6.15
CA SER A 46 15.71 -6.47 -6.92
C SER A 46 15.16 -6.66 -8.33
N VAL A 47 13.83 -6.55 -8.52
CA VAL A 47 13.20 -6.55 -9.84
C VAL A 47 13.64 -5.32 -10.64
N ASP A 48 13.61 -4.13 -10.03
CA ASP A 48 14.01 -2.89 -10.68
C ASP A 48 15.50 -2.89 -11.04
N ALA A 49 16.37 -3.37 -10.15
CA ALA A 49 17.80 -3.48 -10.41
C ALA A 49 18.13 -4.40 -11.61
N ARG A 50 17.23 -5.35 -11.95
CA ARG A 50 17.39 -6.24 -13.10
C ARG A 50 16.77 -5.67 -14.39
N THR A 51 15.73 -4.84 -14.28
CA THR A 51 14.93 -4.39 -15.43
C THR A 51 15.20 -2.96 -15.85
N ALA A 52 15.54 -2.08 -14.92
CA ALA A 52 15.82 -0.65 -15.13
C ALA A 52 16.91 -0.15 -14.16
N PRO A 53 18.15 -0.71 -14.23
CA PRO A 53 19.21 -0.44 -13.24
C PRO A 53 19.62 1.03 -13.14
N GLU A 54 19.41 1.82 -14.19
CA GLU A 54 19.74 3.24 -14.23
C GLU A 54 18.67 4.17 -13.62
N HIS A 55 17.51 3.64 -13.21
CA HIS A 55 16.41 4.41 -12.65
C HIS A 55 16.24 4.15 -11.14
N ARG A 56 16.48 5.16 -10.31
CA ARG A 56 16.09 5.12 -8.89
C ARG A 56 14.56 5.21 -8.79
N GLY A 57 13.94 4.27 -8.06
CA GLY A 57 12.48 4.14 -8.00
C GLY A 57 11.93 3.58 -9.31
N GLY A 58 12.39 2.38 -9.67
CA GLY A 58 12.04 1.74 -10.93
C GLY A 58 10.56 1.33 -11.03
N PRO A 59 10.16 0.73 -12.18
CA PRO A 59 8.77 0.42 -12.46
C PRO A 59 8.07 -0.43 -11.39
N ALA A 60 8.75 -1.40 -10.77
CA ALA A 60 8.18 -2.26 -9.75
C ALA A 60 7.91 -1.49 -8.44
N GLN A 61 8.84 -0.65 -7.99
CA GLN A 61 8.62 0.24 -6.84
C GLN A 61 7.48 1.24 -7.09
N LEU A 62 7.40 1.82 -8.29
CA LEU A 62 6.32 2.73 -8.67
C LEU A 62 4.96 2.02 -8.65
N LEU A 63 4.86 0.83 -9.26
CA LEU A 63 3.65 0.02 -9.21
C LEU A 63 3.29 -0.32 -7.77
N GLY A 64 4.26 -0.70 -6.93
CA GLY A 64 4.02 -1.02 -5.53
C GLY A 64 3.48 0.16 -4.74
N MET A 65 4.05 1.36 -4.93
CA MET A 65 3.54 2.59 -4.34
C MET A 65 2.10 2.87 -4.76
N LEU A 66 1.80 2.81 -6.06
CA LEU A 66 0.47 3.10 -6.59
C LEU A 66 -0.58 2.11 -6.06
N THR A 67 -0.23 0.82 -5.96
CA THR A 67 -1.09 -0.20 -5.37
C THR A 67 -1.40 0.09 -3.90
N LEU A 68 -0.39 0.40 -3.09
CA LEU A 68 -0.59 0.70 -1.65
C LEU A 68 -1.42 1.97 -1.43
N VAL A 69 -1.12 3.03 -2.19
CA VAL A 69 -1.89 4.30 -2.14
C VAL A 69 -3.34 4.07 -2.55
N ARG A 70 -3.57 3.26 -3.60
CA ARG A 70 -4.91 2.90 -4.04
C ARG A 70 -5.66 2.14 -2.95
N TRP A 71 -5.06 1.15 -2.31
CA TRP A 71 -5.69 0.41 -1.22
C TRP A 71 -6.10 1.32 -0.06
N LEU A 72 -5.24 2.26 0.34
CA LEU A 72 -5.60 3.26 1.37
C LEU A 72 -6.76 4.17 0.93
N GLY A 73 -6.80 4.55 -0.35
CA GLY A 73 -7.93 5.28 -0.94
C GLY A 73 -9.24 4.50 -0.89
N LEU A 74 -9.20 3.21 -1.22
CA LEU A 74 -10.36 2.31 -1.14
C LEU A 74 -10.84 2.13 0.31
N VAL A 75 -9.92 1.97 1.26
CA VAL A 75 -10.26 1.94 2.69
C VAL A 75 -10.99 3.23 3.08
N ARG A 76 -10.49 4.40 2.65
CA ARG A 76 -11.12 5.70 2.91
C ARG A 76 -12.52 5.78 2.30
N GLU A 77 -12.71 5.28 1.09
CA GLU A 77 -14.01 5.26 0.40
C GLU A 77 -15.02 4.33 1.08
N GLU A 78 -14.57 3.18 1.60
CA GLU A 78 -15.41 2.21 2.32
C GLU A 78 -15.81 2.70 3.72
N THR A 79 -15.07 3.64 4.30
CA THR A 79 -15.26 4.08 5.69
C THR A 79 -15.67 5.55 5.84
N PRO A 80 -16.53 6.14 4.98
CA PRO A 80 -16.69 7.60 4.83
C PRO A 80 -17.02 8.33 6.14
N ASP A 81 -17.76 7.70 7.05
CA ASP A 81 -18.18 8.28 8.33
C ASP A 81 -17.17 8.08 9.48
N ARG A 82 -16.03 7.41 9.24
CA ARG A 82 -14.99 7.16 10.25
C ARG A 82 -13.97 8.30 10.28
N ALA A 83 -14.28 9.40 10.99
CA ALA A 83 -13.37 10.54 11.10
C ALA A 83 -12.00 10.17 11.70
N GLU A 84 -11.94 9.17 12.59
CA GLU A 84 -10.72 8.76 13.30
C GLU A 84 -9.93 7.65 12.59
N ARG A 85 -10.30 7.27 11.36
CA ARG A 85 -9.76 6.06 10.69
C ARG A 85 -8.23 5.98 10.61
N VAL A 86 -7.59 7.15 10.46
CA VAL A 86 -6.13 7.28 10.43
C VAL A 86 -5.55 6.92 11.79
N GLU A 87 -6.10 7.48 12.87
CA GLU A 87 -5.63 7.18 14.23
C GLU A 87 -5.94 5.74 14.62
N GLU A 88 -7.12 5.21 14.26
CA GLU A 88 -7.48 3.80 14.48
C GLU A 88 -6.48 2.85 13.79
N SER A 89 -6.17 3.10 12.50
CA SER A 89 -5.17 2.32 11.75
C SER A 89 -3.77 2.44 12.35
N LEU A 90 -3.35 3.65 12.73
CA LEU A 90 -2.06 3.90 13.35
C LEU A 90 -1.94 3.22 14.73
N ASN A 91 -3.03 3.15 15.48
CA ASN A 91 -3.07 2.42 16.75
C ASN A 91 -2.89 0.92 16.51
N ARG A 92 -3.50 0.34 15.47
CA ARG A 92 -3.20 -1.04 15.06
C ARG A 92 -1.75 -1.26 14.66
N VAL A 93 -1.13 -0.32 13.96
CA VAL A 93 0.32 -0.39 13.70
C VAL A 93 1.12 -0.40 15.00
N ALA A 94 0.76 0.43 15.98
CA ALA A 94 1.44 0.43 17.27
C ALA A 94 1.25 -0.88 18.05
N GLU A 95 0.06 -1.49 18.00
CA GLU A 95 -0.22 -2.78 18.64
C GLU A 95 0.55 -3.93 17.98
N LEU A 96 0.60 -3.95 16.65
CA LEU A 96 1.26 -5.01 15.89
C LEU A 96 2.79 -4.91 15.96
N LEU A 97 3.34 -3.71 15.75
CA LEU A 97 4.76 -3.51 15.49
C LEU A 97 5.46 -2.68 16.57
N GLY A 98 4.71 -1.87 17.31
CA GLY A 98 5.21 -0.95 18.33
C GLY A 98 5.18 0.53 17.93
N PRO A 99 5.33 1.44 18.91
CA PRO A 99 5.10 2.88 18.74
C PRO A 99 6.04 3.54 17.73
N ARG A 100 7.27 3.02 17.58
CA ARG A 100 8.23 3.52 16.58
C ARG A 100 7.71 3.39 15.16
N TYR A 101 7.03 2.28 14.84
CA TYR A 101 6.49 2.02 13.51
C TYR A 101 5.20 2.80 13.27
N ARG A 102 4.38 3.02 14.31
CA ARG A 102 3.27 3.98 14.27
C ARG A 102 3.76 5.38 13.89
N SER A 103 4.82 5.88 14.52
CA SER A 103 5.38 7.19 14.19
C SER A 103 5.84 7.29 12.74
N ARG A 104 6.40 6.21 12.18
CA ARG A 104 6.83 6.16 10.77
C ARG A 104 5.64 6.09 9.82
N ALA A 105 4.66 5.22 10.08
CA ALA A 105 3.45 5.09 9.30
C ALA A 105 2.64 6.41 9.24
N ARG A 106 2.74 7.26 10.27
CA ARG A 106 2.10 8.58 10.28
C ARG A 106 2.55 9.48 9.12
N TYR A 107 3.80 9.36 8.68
CA TYR A 107 4.32 10.17 7.55
C TYR A 107 3.71 9.80 6.20
N VAL A 108 3.03 8.66 6.10
CA VAL A 108 2.41 8.18 4.86
C VAL A 108 0.90 8.02 5.00
N ALA A 109 0.30 8.65 6.01
CA ALA A 109 -1.13 8.55 6.31
C ALA A 109 -2.03 9.38 5.37
N GLY A 110 -1.45 10.31 4.61
CA GLY A 110 -2.17 11.22 3.71
C GLY A 110 -3.23 10.51 2.86
N PRO A 111 -2.90 9.47 2.07
CA PRO A 111 -3.85 8.76 1.20
C PRO A 111 -5.11 8.23 1.91
N LEU A 112 -4.98 7.87 3.19
CA LEU A 112 -6.08 7.40 4.02
C LEU A 112 -6.93 8.56 4.55
N GLN A 113 -6.38 9.78 4.63
CA GLN A 113 -7.04 10.99 5.12
C GLN A 113 -7.83 11.72 4.04
N SER A 114 -7.25 11.95 2.86
CA SER A 114 -7.87 12.76 1.79
C SER A 114 -7.38 12.36 0.40
N VAL A 115 -7.97 12.94 -0.65
CA VAL A 115 -7.55 12.74 -2.06
C VAL A 115 -6.38 13.66 -2.44
N GLU A 116 -6.25 14.82 -1.78
CA GLU A 116 -5.25 15.85 -2.05
C GLU A 116 -3.94 15.59 -1.28
N THR A 117 -3.25 14.49 -1.60
CA THR A 117 -2.12 13.99 -0.78
C THR A 117 -0.80 13.91 -1.53
N ALA A 118 -0.71 14.54 -2.71
CA ALA A 118 0.52 14.52 -3.51
C ALA A 118 1.71 15.10 -2.74
N ASP A 119 1.49 16.24 -2.07
CA ASP A 119 2.51 16.90 -1.25
C ASP A 119 2.93 16.06 -0.04
N ASP A 120 2.01 15.26 0.52
CA ASP A 120 2.29 14.38 1.66
C ASP A 120 3.15 13.17 1.25
N VAL A 121 2.95 12.65 0.03
CA VAL A 121 3.75 11.54 -0.51
C VAL A 121 5.20 11.96 -0.73
N GLU A 122 5.45 13.13 -1.31
CA GLU A 122 6.81 13.64 -1.50
C GLU A 122 7.53 13.90 -0.17
N GLN A 123 6.83 14.52 0.79
CA GLN A 123 7.37 14.76 2.13
C GLN A 123 7.67 13.46 2.87
N GLY A 124 6.77 12.46 2.76
CA GLY A 124 6.96 11.14 3.33
C GLY A 124 8.17 10.41 2.74
N GLN A 125 8.35 10.46 1.41
CA GLN A 125 9.51 9.87 0.74
C GLN A 125 10.83 10.49 1.22
N ALA A 126 10.88 11.81 1.33
CA ALA A 126 12.08 12.52 1.81
C ALA A 126 12.40 12.17 3.28
N ALA A 127 11.38 12.07 4.14
CA ALA A 127 11.54 11.81 5.57
C ALA A 127 11.92 10.36 5.88
N LEU A 128 11.37 9.39 5.15
CA LEU A 128 11.53 7.95 5.45
C LEU A 128 12.58 7.25 4.59
N GLN A 129 12.94 7.81 3.43
CA GLN A 129 13.90 7.22 2.49
C GLN A 129 13.54 5.76 2.20
N GLY A 130 14.45 4.80 2.44
CA GLY A 130 14.22 3.36 2.21
C GLY A 130 13.10 2.74 3.07
N GLU A 131 12.58 3.46 4.07
CA GLU A 131 11.45 2.99 4.88
C GLU A 131 10.11 3.57 4.41
N PHE A 132 10.07 4.32 3.29
CA PHE A 132 8.83 4.88 2.75
C PHE A 132 7.84 3.80 2.31
N LEU A 133 8.24 2.90 1.40
CA LEU A 133 7.38 1.80 0.95
C LEU A 133 7.03 0.82 2.09
N PRO A 134 7.96 0.40 2.97
CA PRO A 134 7.61 -0.40 4.13
C PRO A 134 6.59 0.27 5.05
N ALA A 135 6.68 1.59 5.25
CA ALA A 135 5.70 2.32 6.05
C ALA A 135 4.29 2.33 5.45
N LEU A 136 4.18 2.38 4.12
CA LEU A 136 2.88 2.24 3.45
C LEU A 136 2.29 0.85 3.66
N VAL A 137 3.11 -0.21 3.56
CA VAL A 137 2.67 -1.59 3.86
C VAL A 137 2.20 -1.71 5.31
N TRP A 138 2.92 -1.14 6.28
CA TRP A 138 2.50 -1.16 7.68
C TRP A 138 1.19 -0.42 7.89
N LEU A 139 1.00 0.73 7.24
CA LEU A 139 -0.26 1.47 7.36
C LEU A 139 -1.44 0.70 6.76
N VAL A 140 -1.25 0.06 5.60
CA VAL A 140 -2.26 -0.83 5.02
C VAL A 140 -2.55 -1.99 5.96
N ALA A 141 -1.53 -2.61 6.58
CA ALA A 141 -1.72 -3.66 7.57
C ALA A 141 -2.54 -3.19 8.78
N GLY A 142 -2.29 -1.97 9.27
CA GLY A 142 -3.09 -1.35 10.33
C GLY A 142 -4.56 -1.15 9.92
N ALA A 143 -4.79 -0.65 8.70
CA ALA A 143 -6.13 -0.44 8.16
C ALA A 143 -6.89 -1.76 7.93
N VAL A 144 -6.23 -2.79 7.41
CA VAL A 144 -6.83 -4.14 7.23
C VAL A 144 -7.11 -4.78 8.57
N ALA A 145 -6.20 -4.67 9.54
CA ALA A 145 -6.42 -5.19 10.89
C ALA A 145 -7.64 -4.52 11.56
N GLU A 146 -7.83 -3.22 11.35
CA GLU A 146 -8.95 -2.48 11.95
C GLU A 146 -10.28 -2.67 11.20
N PHE A 147 -10.30 -2.43 9.90
CA PHE A 147 -11.53 -2.35 9.11
C PHE A 147 -11.84 -3.63 8.33
N GLY A 148 -10.80 -4.37 7.94
CA GLY A 148 -10.91 -5.65 7.25
C GLY A 148 -10.92 -6.87 8.20
N ALA A 149 -10.98 -6.66 9.51
CA ALA A 149 -10.87 -7.71 10.53
C ALA A 149 -9.63 -8.62 10.38
N GLY A 150 -8.54 -8.08 9.82
CA GLY A 150 -7.30 -8.81 9.55
C GLY A 150 -7.33 -9.71 8.31
N ASP A 151 -8.41 -9.69 7.51
CA ASP A 151 -8.52 -10.42 6.25
C ASP A 151 -7.99 -9.58 5.09
N VAL A 152 -6.80 -9.90 4.55
CA VAL A 152 -6.24 -9.16 3.41
C VAL A 152 -7.07 -9.31 2.12
N ASP A 153 -7.84 -10.39 1.97
CA ASP A 153 -8.73 -10.57 0.81
C ASP A 153 -9.86 -9.52 0.79
N TRP A 154 -10.09 -8.82 1.91
CA TRP A 154 -10.95 -7.65 1.94
C TRP A 154 -10.51 -6.57 0.95
N LEU A 155 -9.20 -6.31 0.80
CA LEU A 155 -8.70 -5.32 -0.17
C LEU A 155 -9.06 -5.69 -1.62
N ARG A 156 -8.94 -6.98 -1.97
CA ARG A 156 -9.34 -7.50 -3.29
C ARG A 156 -10.85 -7.36 -3.51
N LYS A 157 -11.66 -7.52 -2.47
CA LYS A 157 -13.12 -7.31 -2.55
C LYS A 157 -13.43 -5.85 -2.83
N LEU A 158 -12.74 -4.91 -2.17
CA LEU A 158 -12.88 -3.47 -2.45
C LEU A 158 -12.50 -3.14 -3.90
N GLU A 159 -11.36 -3.64 -4.38
CA GLU A 159 -10.91 -3.40 -5.76
C GLU A 159 -11.90 -3.88 -6.82
N ASN A 160 -12.61 -4.98 -6.56
CA ASN A 160 -13.63 -5.52 -7.46
C ASN A 160 -15.01 -4.87 -7.28
N GLY A 161 -15.29 -4.30 -6.10
CA GLY A 161 -16.53 -3.61 -5.77
C GLY A 161 -16.59 -2.18 -6.32
N THR A 162 -15.44 -1.54 -6.53
CA THR A 162 -15.32 -0.24 -7.22
C THR A 162 -15.54 -0.43 -8.72
N THR A 163 -16.80 -0.40 -9.16
CA THR A 163 -17.16 -0.50 -10.57
C THR A 163 -16.67 0.74 -11.34
N VAL A 164 -16.29 0.56 -12.61
CA VAL A 164 -15.86 1.63 -13.54
C VAL A 164 -16.86 2.80 -13.66
N ALA A 165 -18.09 2.62 -13.20
CA ALA A 165 -19.12 3.65 -13.12
C ALA A 165 -18.75 4.82 -12.16
N ASP A 166 -18.00 4.56 -11.09
CA ASP A 166 -17.62 5.59 -10.11
C ASP A 166 -16.40 6.42 -10.56
N MET A 167 -15.69 6.00 -11.63
CA MET A 167 -14.56 6.74 -12.19
C MET A 167 -14.97 7.84 -13.18
N PHE A 168 -16.23 7.90 -13.60
CA PHE A 168 -16.76 8.90 -14.54
C PHE A 168 -18.11 9.51 -14.11
N GLY A 169 -18.48 9.36 -12.84
CA GLY A 169 -19.69 9.95 -12.24
C GLY A 169 -19.47 11.37 -11.73
#